data_AF-A0A2H5PII1-F1
#
_entry.id   AF-A0A2H5PII1-F1
#
_cell.length_a   1.000
_cell.length_b   1.000
_cell.length_c   1.000
_cell.angle_alpha   90.00
_cell.angle_beta   90.00
_cell.angle_gamma   90.00
#
_symmetry.space_group_name_H-M   'P 1'
#
loop_
_entity.id
_entity.type
_entity.pdbx_description
1 polymer ?
#
loop_
_entity_poly.entity_id
_entity_poly.type
_entity_poly.pdbx_seq_one_letter_code
_entity_poly.pdbx_strand_id
1 'polypeptide(L)' 'MITAASGDVLGSAVGFAVFTVVLLSWALTFAIGGEHLFGSAWDKLVMYNVAERLGLTGWS' A
#
# COMPACT_ATOMS: atom_id res chain seq x y z
N MET A 1 32.94 -9.26 11.00
CA MET A 1 31.92 -8.48 11.76
C MET A 1 31.33 -7.34 10.94
N ILE A 2 32.11 -6.58 10.16
CA ILE A 2 31.63 -5.45 9.32
C ILE A 2 30.75 -5.89 8.12
N THR A 3 30.98 -7.07 7.55
CA THR A 3 30.23 -7.60 6.39
C THR A 3 28.78 -8.02 6.70
N ALA A 4 28.49 -8.39 7.95
CA ALA A 4 27.13 -8.76 8.37
C ALA A 4 26.23 -7.51 8.47
N ALA A 5 26.73 -6.44 9.08
CA ALA A 5 26.00 -5.18 9.23
C ALA A 5 25.63 -4.52 7.89
N SER A 6 26.48 -4.63 6.86
CA SER A 6 26.14 -4.14 5.51
C SER A 6 25.01 -4.93 4.85
N GLY A 7 24.90 -6.23 5.14
CA GLY A 7 23.84 -7.09 4.61
C GLY A 7 22.47 -6.73 5.21
N ASP A 8 22.42 -6.50 6.52
CA ASP A 8 21.19 -6.13 7.24
C ASP A 8 20.66 -4.75 6.80
N VAL A 9 21.57 -3.79 6.59
CA VAL A 9 21.23 -2.45 6.07
C VAL A 9 20.71 -2.53 4.64
N LEU A 10 21.35 -3.31 3.78
CA LEU A 10 20.89 -3.48 2.40
C LEU A 10 19.51 -4.13 2.34
N GLY A 11 19.27 -5.19 3.13
CA GLY A 11 17.96 -5.83 3.23
C GLY A 11 16.87 -4.86 3.72
N SER A 12 17.18 -4.05 4.73
CA SER A 12 16.26 -3.03 5.25
C SER A 12 15.96 -1.92 4.23
N ALA A 13 16.97 -1.47 3.48
CA ALA A 13 16.82 -0.47 2.43
C ALA A 13 15.94 -0.98 1.27
N VAL A 14 16.12 -2.24 0.86
CA VAL A 14 15.27 -2.89 -0.15
C VAL A 14 13.84 -2.99 0.35
N GLY A 15 13.63 -3.45 1.58
CA GLY A 15 12.30 -3.53 2.18
C GLY A 15 11.60 -2.17 2.24
N PHE A 16 12.33 -1.13 2.66
CA PHE A 16 11.82 0.24 2.70
C PHE A 16 11.45 0.77 1.31
N ALA A 17 12.28 0.53 0.30
CA ALA A 17 12.03 0.96 -1.06
C ALA A 17 10.79 0.28 -1.66
N VAL A 18 10.66 -1.04 -1.48
CA VAL A 18 9.48 -1.79 -1.93
C VAL A 18 8.22 -1.27 -1.24
N PHE A 19 8.26 -1.09 0.08
CA PHE A 19 7.13 -0.56 0.83
C PHE A 19 6.72 0.84 0.36
N THR A 20 7.70 1.71 0.14
CA THR A 20 7.48 3.07 -0.35
C THR A 20 6.85 3.07 -1.74
N VAL A 21 7.32 2.21 -2.66
CA VAL A 21 6.74 2.09 -4.01
C VAL A 21 5.28 1.62 -3.94
N VAL A 22 4.97 0.65 -3.08
CA VAL A 22 3.59 0.17 -2.89
C VAL A 22 2.70 1.29 -2.34
N LEU A 23 3.14 1.99 -1.29
CA LEU A 23 2.39 3.10 -0.70
C LEU A 23 2.17 4.26 -1.68
N LEU A 24 3.21 4.64 -2.45
CA LEU A 24 3.11 5.70 -3.43
C LEU A 24 2.19 5.32 -4.59
N SER A 25 2.26 4.08 -5.07
CA SER A 25 1.36 3.58 -6.11
C SER A 25 -0.10 3.67 -5.64
N TRP A 26 -0.36 3.31 -4.40
CA TRP A 26 -1.69 3.44 -3.79
C TRP A 26 -2.11 4.91 -3.67
N ALA A 27 -1.27 5.76 -3.10
CA ALA A 27 -1.56 7.19 -2.92
C ALA A 27 -1.81 7.92 -4.25
N LEU A 28 -1.01 7.64 -5.28
CA LEU A 28 -1.18 8.19 -6.63
C LEU A 28 -2.52 7.77 -7.24
N THR A 29 -2.91 6.50 -7.05
CA THR A 29 -4.20 6.01 -7.52
C THR A 29 -5.36 6.78 -6.88
N PHE A 30 -5.27 7.10 -5.58
CA PHE A 30 -6.25 7.97 -4.90
C PHE A 30 -6.21 9.42 -5.38
N ALA A 31 -5.01 9.99 -5.57
CA ALA A 31 -4.83 11.39 -5.93
C ALA A 31 -5.31 11.70 -7.36
N ILE A 32 -5.09 10.80 -8.31
CA ILE A 32 -5.50 10.94 -9.71
C ILE A 32 -7.01 10.64 -9.87
N GLY A 33 -7.59 9.88 -8.94
CA GLY A 33 -8.96 9.38 -9.01
C GLY A 33 -8.99 8.01 -9.66
N GLY A 34 -8.89 6.96 -8.85
CA GLY A 34 -8.79 5.59 -9.32
C GLY A 34 -10.00 5.10 -10.13
N GLU A 35 -11.14 5.79 -10.08
CA GLU A 35 -12.28 5.55 -10.99
C GLU A 35 -11.87 5.75 -12.45
N HIS A 36 -10.99 6.72 -12.74
CA HIS A 36 -10.46 6.91 -14.09
C HIS A 36 -9.51 5.77 -14.51
N LEU A 37 -8.77 5.19 -13.55
CA LEU A 37 -7.76 4.16 -13.82
C LEU A 37 -8.33 2.73 -13.83
N PHE A 38 -9.32 2.46 -12.97
CA PHE A 38 -9.86 1.12 -12.70
C PHE A 38 -11.38 1.01 -12.93
N GLY A 39 -12.06 2.11 -13.26
CA GLY A 39 -13.51 2.15 -13.48
C GLY A 39 -14.29 1.56 -12.31
N SER A 40 -15.39 0.85 -12.62
CA SER A 40 -16.26 0.21 -11.62
C SER A 40 -15.57 -0.74 -10.62
N ALA A 41 -14.33 -1.18 -10.88
CA ALA A 41 -13.57 -1.96 -9.91
C ALA A 41 -13.08 -1.07 -8.75
N TRP A 42 -12.80 0.21 -9.01
CA TRP A 42 -12.31 1.17 -8.02
C TRP A 42 -13.21 1.28 -6.80
N ASP A 43 -14.52 1.28 -7.01
CA ASP A 43 -15.52 1.29 -5.94
C ASP A 43 -15.26 0.23 -4.86
N LYS A 44 -14.75 -0.94 -5.26
CA LYS A 44 -14.42 -2.05 -4.35
C LYS A 44 -13.05 -1.90 -3.68
N LEU A 45 -12.15 -1.12 -4.27
CA LEU A 45 -10.80 -0.85 -3.77
C LEU A 45 -10.75 0.40 -2.87
N VAL A 46 -11.77 1.26 -2.91
CA VAL A 46 -11.87 2.41 -1.99
C VAL A 46 -11.82 1.91 -0.55
N MET A 47 -10.95 2.53 0.27
CA MET A 47 -10.61 2.08 1.63
C MET A 47 -11.83 1.82 2.51
N TYR A 48 -12.88 2.65 2.41
CA TYR A 48 -14.12 2.46 3.16
C TYR A 48 -14.85 1.18 2.76
N ASN A 49 -14.92 0.89 1.46
CA ASN A 49 -15.59 -0.30 0.95
C ASN A 49 -14.76 -1.56 1.23
N VAL A 50 -13.42 -1.44 1.22
CA VAL A 50 -12.51 -2.51 1.68
C VAL A 50 -12.69 -2.76 3.18
N ALA A 51 -12.72 -1.72 3.99
CA ALA A 51 -12.93 -1.84 5.43
C ALA A 51 -14.30 -2.45 5.75
N GLU A 52 -15.34 -2.07 5.02
CA GLU A 52 -16.69 -2.65 5.12
C GLU A 52 -16.70 -4.13 4.72
N ARG A 53 -16.08 -4.49 3.59
CA ARG A 53 -15.95 -5.88 3.14
C ARG A 53 -15.18 -6.77 4.10
N LEU A 54 -14.18 -6.22 4.79
CA LEU A 54 -13.38 -6.93 5.79
C LEU A 54 -14.03 -6.91 7.18
N GLY A 55 -15.20 -6.28 7.35
CA GLY A 55 -15.89 -6.16 8.63
C GLY A 55 -15.16 -5.28 9.65
N LEU A 56 -14.21 -4.44 9.21
CA LEU A 56 -13.39 -3.57 10.05
C LEU A 56 -14.10 -2.26 10.43
N THR A 57 -15.28 -2.00 9.87
CA THR A 57 -16.12 -0.84 10.17
C THR A 57 -17.10 -1.07 11.31
N GLY A 58 -17.29 -2.33 11.75
CA GLY A 58 -18.17 -2.70 12.86
C GLY A 58 -17.49 -2.49 14.22
N TRP A 59 -17.52 -1.28 14.75
CA TRP A 59 -17.25 -1.04 16.16
C TRP A 59 -18.57 -1.21 16.91
N SER A 60 -18.66 -2.23 17.76
CA SER A 60 -19.75 -2.40 18.72
C SER A 60 -19.49 -1.60 19.98
#